data_AF-A0A8C3N5R2-F1
#
_entry.id   AF-A0A8C3N5R2-F1
#
_cell.length_a   1.000
_cell.length_b   1.000
_cell.length_c   1.000
_cell.angle_alpha   90.00
_cell.angle_beta   90.00
_cell.angle_gamma   90.00
#
_symmetry.space_group_name_H-M   'P 1'
#
loop_
_entity.id
_entity.type
_entity.pdbx_description
1 polymer ?
#
loop_
_entity_poly.entity_id
_entity_poly.type
_entity_poly.pdbx_seq_one_letter_code
_entity_poly.pdbx_strand_id
1 'polypeptide(L)'
;MPRSPSGACRRPAGGTGRWCLVFRDVAPQAPVHFLVIPKRPIPRISQVSGTLLLGHLMVVAARTAQAEGLAEGYRLVINDGKHGAQSVYHLHLHVLGGRQMGWPPG
;
A
#
# COMPACT_ATOMS: atom_id res chain seq x y z
N MET A 1 -43.14 6.87 1.87
CA MET A 1 -41.76 6.42 1.58
C MET A 1 -40.77 7.51 1.99
N PRO A 2 -39.98 7.30 3.05
CA PRO A 2 -38.68 7.92 3.22
C PRO A 2 -37.59 6.88 2.95
N ARG A 3 -36.56 7.28 2.19
CA ARG A 3 -35.50 6.43 1.67
C ARG A 3 -34.64 5.85 2.81
N SER A 4 -34.42 4.53 2.76
CA SER A 4 -33.44 3.83 3.60
C SER A 4 -32.05 4.47 3.49
N PRO A 5 -31.31 4.68 4.59
CA PRO A 5 -29.90 4.94 4.50
C PRO A 5 -29.20 3.63 4.16
N SER A 6 -28.85 3.46 2.89
CA SER A 6 -27.86 2.49 2.44
C SER A 6 -26.48 2.91 2.97
N GLY A 7 -26.26 2.72 4.26
CA GLY A 7 -24.92 2.69 4.86
C GLY A 7 -24.30 1.34 4.54
N ALA A 8 -23.81 1.18 3.31
CA ALA A 8 -23.03 0.01 2.92
C ALA A 8 -21.94 -0.22 3.99
N CYS A 9 -21.94 -1.41 4.58
CA CYS A 9 -20.90 -1.92 5.46
C CYS A 9 -19.54 -1.60 4.84
N ARG A 10 -18.84 -0.57 5.34
CA ARG A 10 -17.46 -0.28 4.95
C ARG A 10 -16.62 -1.46 5.42
N ARG A 11 -16.36 -2.42 4.52
CA ARG A 11 -15.34 -3.43 4.77
C ARG A 11 -14.00 -2.70 4.89
N PRO A 12 -13.19 -2.96 5.92
CA PRO A 12 -11.85 -2.40 6.00
C PRO A 12 -11.03 -2.85 4.78
N ALA A 13 -10.06 -2.02 4.40
CA ALA A 13 -9.15 -2.17 3.26
C ALA A 13 -8.17 -3.35 3.40
N GLY A 14 -8.68 -4.55 3.66
CA GLY A 14 -7.92 -5.78 3.88
C GLY A 14 -8.21 -6.81 2.80
N GLY A 15 -7.67 -6.60 1.60
CA GLY A 15 -7.69 -7.63 0.56
C GLY A 15 -6.61 -8.68 0.83
N THR A 16 -6.99 -9.90 1.24
CA THR A 16 -6.03 -10.99 1.46
C THR A 16 -5.88 -11.82 0.19
N GLY A 17 -4.81 -11.58 -0.57
CA GLY A 17 -4.39 -12.50 -1.63
C GLY A 17 -3.68 -13.72 -1.05
N ARG A 18 -3.50 -14.78 -1.84
CA ARG A 18 -2.66 -15.93 -1.45
C ARG A 18 -1.20 -15.52 -1.15
N TRP A 19 -0.72 -14.42 -1.73
CA TRP A 19 0.69 -14.03 -1.74
C TRP A 19 1.01 -12.81 -0.86
N CYS A 20 0.04 -11.95 -0.58
CA CYS A 20 0.25 -10.67 0.08
C CYS A 20 -0.90 -10.28 1.02
N LEU A 21 -0.63 -9.26 1.83
CA LEU A 21 -1.59 -8.60 2.70
C LEU A 21 -1.55 -7.09 2.43
N VAL A 22 -2.70 -6.45 2.61
CA VAL A 22 -2.85 -5.00 2.52
C VAL A 22 -3.51 -4.50 3.80
N PHE A 23 -2.98 -3.41 4.37
CA PHE A 23 -3.54 -2.79 5.57
C PHE A 23 -3.11 -1.32 5.64
N ARG A 24 -3.89 -0.51 6.37
CA ARG A 24 -3.56 0.92 6.58
C ARG A 24 -2.31 1.06 7.43
N ASP A 25 -1.47 2.02 7.08
CA ASP A 25 -0.34 2.40 7.93
C ASP A 25 -0.89 3.03 9.22
N VAL A 26 -0.29 2.68 10.37
CA VAL A 26 -0.69 3.20 11.69
C VAL A 26 -0.25 4.65 11.90
N ALA A 27 0.75 5.12 11.15
CA ALA A 27 1.30 6.47 11.18
C ALA A 27 1.19 7.11 9.77
N PRO A 28 -0.03 7.42 9.29
CA PRO A 28 -0.26 7.85 7.92
C PRO A 28 0.47 9.16 7.57
N GLN A 29 1.17 9.20 6.43
CA GLN A 29 1.86 10.40 5.91
C GLN A 29 1.06 11.10 4.80
N ALA A 30 -0.12 10.58 4.47
CA ALA A 30 -1.08 11.15 3.53
C ALA A 30 -2.50 10.69 3.94
N PRO A 31 -3.57 11.38 3.48
CA PRO A 31 -4.95 11.01 3.82
C PRO A 31 -5.28 9.54 3.52
N VAL A 32 -4.72 8.99 2.44
CA VAL A 32 -4.66 7.56 2.20
C VAL A 32 -3.21 7.13 2.30
N HIS A 33 -2.89 6.32 3.32
CA HIS A 33 -1.61 5.66 3.47
C HIS A 33 -1.84 4.19 3.85
N PHE A 34 -1.44 3.27 2.97
CA PHE A 34 -1.52 1.83 3.23
C PHE A 34 -0.26 1.13 2.76
N LEU A 35 -0.04 -0.07 3.31
CA LEU A 35 1.10 -0.92 3.01
C LEU A 35 0.63 -2.17 2.26
N VAL A 36 1.39 -2.56 1.24
CA VAL A 36 1.28 -3.89 0.61
C VAL A 36 2.51 -4.70 0.96
N ILE A 37 2.32 -5.84 1.62
CA ILE A 37 3.42 -6.69 2.09
C ILE A 37 3.28 -8.12 1.54
N PRO A 38 4.37 -8.82 1.22
CA PRO A 38 4.31 -10.25 0.96
C PRO A 38 4.01 -11.00 2.26
N LYS A 39 3.29 -12.12 2.17
CA LYS A 39 3.15 -13.07 3.29
C LYS A 39 4.46 -13.81 3.57
N ARG A 40 5.26 -14.07 2.53
CA ARG A 40 6.60 -14.63 2.67
C ARG A 40 7.50 -13.58 3.35
N PRO A 41 8.26 -13.95 4.40
CA PRO A 41 9.19 -13.02 5.03
C PRO A 41 10.35 -12.73 4.07
N ILE A 42 10.40 -11.49 3.59
CA ILE A 42 11.50 -10.96 2.78
C ILE A 42 11.95 -9.71 3.50
N PRO A 43 13.18 -9.63 4.05
CA PRO A 43 13.53 -8.52 4.92
C PRO A 43 13.52 -7.14 4.24
N ARG A 44 13.92 -7.08 2.96
CA ARG A 44 14.06 -5.83 2.19
C ARG A 44 14.17 -6.12 0.70
N ILE A 45 14.01 -5.09 -0.13
CA ILE A 45 13.96 -5.23 -1.60
C ILE A 45 15.28 -5.74 -2.19
N SER A 46 16.43 -5.36 -1.61
CA SER A 46 17.75 -5.84 -2.03
C SER A 46 17.99 -7.34 -1.82
N GLN A 47 17.07 -8.05 -1.16
CA GLN A 47 17.14 -9.50 -0.91
C GLN A 47 16.08 -10.29 -1.67
N VAL A 48 15.45 -9.70 -2.69
CA VAL A 48 14.45 -10.37 -3.51
C VAL A 48 15.10 -11.20 -4.62
N SER A 49 14.69 -12.45 -4.76
CA SER A 49 15.18 -13.38 -5.79
C SER A 49 14.19 -13.67 -6.92
N GLY A 50 12.97 -13.13 -6.90
CA GLY A 50 11.92 -13.48 -7.88
C GLY A 50 11.03 -12.31 -8.30
N THR A 51 10.81 -12.19 -9.61
CA THR A 51 10.09 -11.07 -10.24
C THR A 51 8.56 -11.18 -10.14
N LEU A 52 8.00 -12.40 -10.18
CA LEU A 52 6.55 -12.63 -10.14
C LEU A 52 5.90 -12.07 -8.87
N LEU A 53 6.55 -12.23 -7.72
CA LEU A 53 6.04 -11.69 -6.46
C LEU A 53 6.01 -10.15 -6.49
N LEU A 54 7.08 -9.51 -6.95
CA LEU A 54 7.13 -8.04 -7.04
C LEU A 54 6.04 -7.49 -7.97
N GLY A 55 5.89 -8.10 -9.15
CA GLY A 55 4.80 -7.74 -10.07
C GLY A 55 3.43 -7.89 -9.42
N HIS A 56 3.20 -8.98 -8.67
CA HIS A 56 1.95 -9.17 -7.93
C HIS A 56 1.73 -8.07 -6.89
N LEU A 57 2.75 -7.69 -6.09
CA LEU A 57 2.63 -6.62 -5.09
C LEU A 57 2.29 -5.27 -5.74
N MET A 58 2.93 -4.92 -6.86
CA MET A 58 2.64 -3.68 -7.58
C MET A 58 1.22 -3.65 -8.16
N VAL A 59 0.75 -4.76 -8.73
CA VAL A 59 -0.63 -4.87 -9.25
C VAL A 59 -1.65 -4.74 -8.12
N VAL A 60 -1.40 -5.37 -6.97
CA VAL A 60 -2.28 -5.24 -5.79
C VAL A 60 -2.28 -3.81 -5.25
N ALA A 61 -1.13 -3.14 -5.21
CA ALA A 61 -1.02 -1.74 -4.82
C ALA A 61 -1.87 -0.83 -5.74
N ALA A 62 -1.73 -0.96 -7.06
CA ALA A 62 -2.49 -0.16 -8.03
C ALA A 62 -4.00 -0.40 -7.94
N ARG A 63 -4.42 -1.67 -7.83
CA ARG A 63 -5.85 -2.03 -7.68
C ARG A 63 -6.43 -1.49 -6.37
N THR A 64 -5.67 -1.56 -5.29
CA THR A 64 -6.13 -1.04 -3.99
C THR A 64 -6.18 0.49 -4.00
N ALA A 65 -5.21 1.17 -4.62
CA ALA A 65 -5.23 2.61 -4.81
C ALA A 65 -6.49 3.07 -5.56
N GLN A 66 -6.86 2.36 -6.64
CA GLN A 66 -8.11 2.61 -7.37
C GLN A 66 -9.34 2.41 -6.47
N ALA A 67 -9.38 1.32 -5.68
CA ALA A 67 -10.48 1.04 -4.76
C ALA A 67 -10.60 2.06 -3.61
N GLU A 68 -9.48 2.66 -3.20
CA GLU A 68 -9.42 3.75 -2.20
C GLU A 68 -9.70 5.14 -2.81
N GLY A 69 -10.04 5.22 -4.10
CA GLY A 69 -10.43 6.47 -4.75
C GLY A 69 -9.28 7.39 -5.16
N LEU A 70 -8.05 6.87 -5.32
CA LEU A 70 -6.88 7.65 -5.72
C LEU A 70 -6.81 7.90 -7.24
N ALA A 71 -7.85 8.51 -7.81
CA ALA A 71 -7.99 8.73 -9.25
C ALA A 71 -7.01 9.78 -9.80
N GLU A 72 -6.70 10.82 -9.01
CA GLU A 72 -5.81 11.94 -9.39
C GLU A 72 -4.31 11.59 -9.25
N GLY A 73 -3.99 10.34 -8.93
CA GLY A 73 -2.63 9.86 -8.74
C GLY A 73 -2.25 9.57 -7.29
N TYR A 74 -1.10 8.91 -7.13
CA TYR A 74 -0.54 8.46 -5.85
C TYR A 74 0.96 8.19 -6.02
N ARG A 75 1.66 8.01 -4.90
CA ARG A 75 3.08 7.62 -4.87
C ARG A 75 3.25 6.23 -4.29
N LEU A 76 4.06 5.40 -4.95
CA LEU A 76 4.59 4.16 -4.39
C LEU A 76 6.00 4.42 -3.86
N VAL A 77 6.30 3.92 -2.66
CA VAL A 77 7.65 4.00 -2.07
C VAL A 77 8.05 2.64 -1.52
N ILE A 78 9.28 2.23 -1.82
CA ILE A 78 9.93 1.07 -1.20
C ILE A 78 11.24 1.56 -0.61
N ASN A 79 11.38 1.43 0.70
CA ASN A 79 12.56 1.84 1.44
C ASN A 79 13.50 0.64 1.62
N ASP A 80 14.80 0.84 1.40
CA ASP A 80 15.83 -0.19 1.57
C ASP A 80 16.90 0.28 2.59
N GLY A 81 16.90 -0.37 3.76
CA GLY A 81 17.86 -0.14 4.83
C GLY A 81 17.89 1.28 5.41
N LYS A 82 19.01 1.60 6.07
CA LYS A 82 19.18 2.84 6.83
C LYS A 82 19.02 4.09 5.97
N HIS A 83 19.69 4.17 4.82
CA HIS A 83 19.64 5.35 3.95
C HIS A 83 18.30 5.52 3.22
N GLY A 84 17.57 4.43 2.99
CA GLY A 84 16.20 4.48 2.52
C GLY A 84 15.18 4.78 3.62
N ALA A 85 15.59 4.97 4.87
CA ALA A 85 14.68 5.11 6.03
C ALA A 85 13.71 3.92 6.21
N GLN A 86 14.17 2.68 5.96
CA GLN A 86 13.37 1.49 6.23
C GLN A 86 13.23 1.26 7.75
N SER A 87 12.00 1.31 8.25
CA SER A 87 11.70 1.16 9.68
C SER A 87 11.55 -0.31 10.12
N VAL A 88 10.87 -1.13 9.30
CA VAL A 88 10.62 -2.55 9.56
C VAL A 88 11.31 -3.40 8.50
N TYR A 89 12.10 -4.39 8.94
CA TYR A 89 12.81 -5.33 8.06
C TYR A 89 11.90 -6.48 7.61
N HIS A 90 10.79 -6.10 6.98
CA HIS A 90 9.90 -6.94 6.18
C HIS A 90 9.45 -6.10 5.00
N LEU A 91 9.63 -6.56 3.77
CA LEU A 91 9.36 -5.80 2.53
C LEU A 91 7.94 -5.23 2.56
N HIS A 92 7.82 -3.91 2.38
CA HIS A 92 6.54 -3.23 2.31
C HIS A 92 6.59 -2.14 1.25
N LEU A 93 5.53 -2.07 0.44
CA LEU A 93 5.28 -0.98 -0.49
C LEU A 93 4.36 0.01 0.21
N HIS A 94 4.83 1.23 0.45
CA HIS A 94 3.96 2.32 0.84
C HIS A 94 3.16 2.79 -0.37
N VAL A 95 1.87 3.04 -0.17
CA VAL A 95 0.99 3.70 -1.14
C VAL A 95 0.42 4.94 -0.47
N LEU A 96 0.77 6.11 -1.01
CA LEU A 96 0.38 7.41 -0.45
C LEU A 96 -0.43 8.21 -1.47
N GLY A 97 -1.56 8.77 -1.05
CA GLY A 97 -2.37 9.64 -1.89
C GLY A 97 -3.47 10.38 -1.14
N GLY A 98 -4.38 10.99 -1.89
CA GLY A 98 -5.44 11.85 -1.34
C GLY A 98 -4.97 13.29 -1.06
N ARG A 99 -3.76 13.64 -1.50
CA ARG A 99 -3.20 15.00 -1.53
C ARG A 99 -2.12 15.09 -2.61
N GLN A 100 -1.74 16.30 -3.00
CA GLN A 100 -0.57 16.52 -3.86
C GLN A 100 0.69 16.00 -3.15
N MET A 101 1.50 15.21 -3.86
CA MET A 101 2.81 14.76 -3.39
C MET A 101 3.88 15.75 -3.80
N GLY A 102 4.76 16.13 -2.87
CA GLY A 102 5.88 17.05 -3.13
C GLY A 102 7.07 16.38 -3.84
N TRP A 103 8.04 17.18 -4.27
CA TRP A 103 9.31 16.76 -4.84
C TRP A 103 10.46 17.58 -4.21
N PRO A 104 11.56 16.96 -3.75
CA PRO A 104 11.91 15.54 -3.84
C PRO A 104 11.04 14.60 -2.97
N PRO A 105 11.06 13.27 -3.20
CA PRO A 105 10.19 12.29 -2.54
C PRO A 105 10.82 11.72 -1.26
N GLY A 106 11.21 12.61 -0.36
CA GLY A 106 11.92 12.34 0.89
C GLY A 106 12.43 13.65 1.43
#